data_AF-A0A5N9EJN3-F1
#
_entry.id   AF-A0A5N9EJN3-F1
#
_cell.length_a   1.000
_cell.length_b   1.000
_cell.length_c   1.000
_cell.angle_alpha   90.00
_cell.angle_beta   90.00
_cell.angle_gamma   90.00
#
_symmetry.space_group_name_H-M   'P 1'
#
loop_
_entity.id
_entity.type
_entity.pdbx_description
1 polymer ?
#
loop_
_entity_poly.entity_id
_entity_poly.type
_entity_poly.pdbx_seq_one_letter_code
_entity_poly.pdbx_strand_id
1 'polypeptide(L)'
;MLERVQAPVLEIWGEDDQVVSVEDMRRLRDVLESNRKTYEFALFPGMPHGWMNSTMPGRYRPKETEQAGSMILDFMELVHAGEFPDDRVIWRFQSNIAPDYDFTKKVRLA
;
A
#
# COMPACT_ATOMS: atom_id res chain seq x y z
N MET A 1 -13.47 12.91 3.46
CA MET A 1 -12.14 13.03 4.09
C MET A 1 -11.04 13.07 3.02
N LEU A 2 -10.97 12.08 2.13
CA LEU A 2 -9.97 11.99 1.04
C LEU A 2 -9.94 13.20 0.08
N GLU A 3 -11.08 13.82 -0.21
CA GLU A 3 -11.16 15.06 -1.01
C GLU A 3 -10.26 16.20 -0.48
N ARG A 4 -10.07 16.26 0.84
CA ARG A 4 -9.31 17.33 1.52
C ARG A 4 -7.81 17.03 1.64
N VAL A 5 -7.37 15.84 1.23
CA VAL A 5 -5.95 15.49 1.20
C VAL A 5 -5.28 16.30 0.09
N GLN A 6 -4.23 17.05 0.46
CA GLN A 6 -3.44 17.87 -0.46
C GLN A 6 -2.05 17.28 -0.72
N ALA A 7 -1.58 16.36 0.12
CA ALA A 7 -0.30 15.69 -0.05
C ALA A 7 -0.43 14.46 -0.99
N PRO A 8 0.66 14.06 -1.67
CA PRO A 8 0.71 12.74 -2.31
C PRO A 8 0.57 11.63 -1.26
N VAL A 9 -0.01 10.50 -1.67
CA VAL A 9 -0.32 9.37 -0.77
C VAL A 9 0.54 8.15 -1.13
N LEU A 10 1.20 7.55 -0.15
CA LEU A 10 1.85 6.24 -0.29
C LEU A 10 0.99 5.18 0.41
N GLU A 11 0.73 4.08 -0.28
CA GLU A 11 -0.03 2.94 0.24
C GLU A 11 0.73 1.63 0.04
N ILE A 12 0.86 0.85 1.11
CA ILE A 12 1.58 -0.43 1.13
C ILE A 12 0.64 -1.50 1.66
N TRP A 13 0.31 -2.46 0.81
CA TRP A 13 -0.72 -3.47 1.04
C TRP A 13 -0.15 -4.88 1.07
N GLY A 14 -0.77 -5.75 1.86
CA GLY A 14 -0.48 -7.18 1.85
C GLY A 14 -1.62 -7.98 1.25
N GLU A 15 -1.30 -8.91 0.36
CA GLU A 15 -2.29 -9.78 -0.29
C GLU A 15 -3.02 -10.70 0.70
N ASP A 16 -2.33 -11.20 1.73
CA ASP A 16 -2.90 -12.11 2.72
C ASP A 16 -3.46 -11.39 3.95
N ASP A 17 -3.61 -10.07 3.87
CA ASP A 17 -4.23 -9.29 4.92
C ASP A 17 -5.69 -9.75 5.12
N GLN A 18 -6.00 -10.19 6.34
CA GLN A 18 -7.33 -10.67 6.72
C GLN A 18 -8.25 -9.57 7.27
N VAL A 19 -7.73 -8.36 7.46
CA VAL A 19 -8.47 -7.20 7.99
C VAL A 19 -8.92 -6.29 6.86
N VAL A 20 -8.06 -6.08 5.86
CA VAL A 20 -8.35 -5.25 4.69
C VAL A 20 -8.12 -6.04 3.40
N SER A 21 -9.08 -5.99 2.48
CA SER A 21 -9.06 -6.79 1.26
C SER A 21 -8.38 -6.05 0.09
N VAL A 22 -8.03 -6.79 -0.96
CA VAL A 22 -7.60 -6.20 -2.24
C VAL A 22 -8.74 -5.39 -2.87
N GLU A 23 -10.00 -5.73 -2.59
CA GLU A 23 -11.14 -4.94 -3.06
C GLU A 23 -11.22 -3.59 -2.33
N ASP A 24 -10.87 -3.53 -1.05
CA ASP A 24 -10.74 -2.27 -0.31
C ASP A 24 -9.62 -1.39 -0.89
N MET A 25 -8.47 -2.00 -1.25
CA MET A 25 -7.39 -1.31 -1.96
C MET A 25 -7.87 -0.72 -3.28
N ARG A 26 -8.58 -1.51 -4.09
CA ARG A 26 -9.14 -1.06 -5.38
C ARG A 26 -10.11 0.09 -5.18
N ARG A 27 -11.02 -0.02 -4.20
CA ARG A 27 -11.96 1.04 -3.86
C ARG A 27 -11.25 2.32 -3.42
N LEU A 28 -10.21 2.24 -2.60
CA LEU A 28 -9.42 3.41 -2.20
C LEU A 28 -8.75 4.06 -3.41
N ARG A 29 -8.12 3.25 -4.28
CA ARG A 29 -7.53 3.72 -5.53
C ARG A 29 -8.56 4.44 -6.39
N ASP A 30 -9.73 3.85 -6.61
CA ASP A 30 -10.80 4.47 -7.40
C ASP A 30 -11.23 5.83 -6.83
N VAL A 31 -11.30 5.96 -5.51
CA VAL A 31 -11.60 7.24 -4.84
C VAL A 31 -10.48 8.26 -5.04
N LEU A 32 -9.22 7.86 -4.93
CA LEU A 32 -8.07 8.74 -5.16
C LEU A 32 -8.04 9.23 -6.62
N GLU A 33 -8.23 8.32 -7.57
CA GLU A 33 -8.25 8.64 -9.01
C GLU A 33 -9.43 9.56 -9.37
N SER A 34 -10.63 9.25 -8.87
CA SER A 34 -11.84 10.08 -9.08
C SER A 34 -11.67 11.51 -8.55
N ASN A 35 -10.86 11.67 -7.51
CA ASN A 35 -10.54 12.97 -6.90
C ASN A 35 -9.21 13.56 -7.39
N ARG A 36 -8.59 12.97 -8.42
CA ARG A 36 -7.33 13.42 -9.01
C ARG A 36 -6.22 13.61 -7.98
N LYS A 37 -6.11 12.67 -7.04
CA LYS A 37 -5.05 12.66 -6.02
C LYS A 37 -3.83 11.90 -6.55
N THR A 38 -2.64 12.48 -6.34
CA THR A 38 -1.37 11.82 -6.62
C THR A 38 -1.11 10.71 -5.61
N TYR A 39 -0.67 9.54 -6.07
CA TYR A 39 -0.36 8.42 -5.18
C TYR A 39 0.71 7.46 -5.72
N GLU A 40 1.28 6.69 -4.81
CA GLU A 40 2.02 5.46 -5.08
C GLU A 40 1.42 4.29 -4.28
N PHE A 41 1.17 3.16 -4.96
CA PHE A 41 0.59 1.94 -4.36
C PHE A 41 1.49 0.74 -4.64
N ALA A 42 1.69 -0.09 -3.62
CA ALA A 42 2.28 -1.42 -3.77
C ALA A 42 1.47 -2.50 -3.05
N LEU A 43 1.16 -3.59 -3.77
CA LEU A 43 0.59 -4.81 -3.20
C LEU A 43 1.63 -5.93 -3.18
N PHE A 44 1.95 -6.41 -1.98
CA PHE A 44 2.92 -7.46 -1.72
C PHE A 44 2.24 -8.83 -1.62
N PRO A 45 2.74 -9.84 -2.35
CA PRO A 45 2.14 -11.18 -2.36
C PRO A 45 2.40 -11.90 -1.02
N GLY A 46 1.43 -12.67 -0.55
CA GLY A 46 1.55 -13.50 0.66
C GLY A 46 1.75 -12.75 1.99
N MET A 47 1.61 -11.41 2.01
CA MET A 47 1.85 -10.61 3.21
C MET A 47 0.60 -10.50 4.09
N PRO A 48 0.62 -10.98 5.36
CA PRO A 48 -0.52 -10.96 6.28
C PRO A 48 -0.66 -9.62 7.01
N HIS A 49 -1.78 -9.35 7.68
CA HIS A 49 -1.93 -8.10 8.44
C HIS A 49 -0.83 -7.91 9.50
N GLY A 50 -0.17 -6.74 9.49
CA GLY A 50 0.88 -6.38 10.45
C GLY A 50 2.22 -7.07 10.20
N TRP A 51 2.48 -7.45 8.95
CA TRP A 51 3.71 -8.12 8.51
C TRP A 51 5.00 -7.32 8.74
N MET A 52 4.91 -6.00 8.94
CA MET A 52 6.03 -5.13 9.30
C MET A 52 6.36 -5.09 10.80
N ASN A 53 5.55 -5.74 11.66
CA ASN A 53 5.71 -5.65 13.11
C ASN A 53 6.71 -6.72 13.63
N SER A 54 7.93 -6.29 13.94
CA SER A 54 9.01 -7.14 14.46
C SER A 54 8.77 -7.75 15.84
N THR A 55 7.76 -7.28 16.59
CA THR A 55 7.37 -7.87 17.88
C THR A 55 6.39 -9.04 17.76
N MET A 56 5.96 -9.38 16.53
CA MET A 56 5.01 -10.46 16.25
C MET A 56 5.60 -11.47 15.26
N PRO A 57 6.42 -12.43 15.71
CA PRO A 57 7.26 -13.26 14.84
C PRO A 57 6.50 -14.15 13.86
N GLY A 58 5.29 -14.61 14.18
CA GLY A 58 4.54 -15.49 13.26
C GLY A 58 3.97 -14.77 12.03
N ARG A 59 3.84 -13.44 12.10
CA ARG A 59 3.43 -12.59 10.96
C ARG A 59 4.53 -11.67 10.42
N TYR A 60 5.61 -11.44 11.17
CA TYR A 60 6.72 -10.60 10.71
C TYR A 60 7.37 -11.16 9.44
N ARG A 61 7.67 -10.29 8.48
CA ARG A 61 8.28 -10.62 7.18
C ARG A 61 9.47 -9.70 6.95
N PRO A 62 10.68 -10.04 7.45
CA PRO A 62 11.79 -9.09 7.54
C PRO A 62 12.24 -8.55 6.19
N LYS A 63 12.34 -9.41 5.17
CA LYS A 63 12.79 -9.02 3.83
C LYS A 63 11.81 -8.02 3.20
N GLU A 64 10.53 -8.33 3.23
CA GLU A 64 9.51 -7.44 2.70
C GLU A 64 9.45 -6.17 3.53
N THR A 65 9.70 -6.25 4.85
CA THR A 65 9.65 -5.08 5.75
C THR A 65 10.76 -4.09 5.42
N GLU A 66 11.95 -4.61 5.13
CA GLU A 66 13.06 -3.80 4.65
C GLU A 66 12.70 -3.14 3.32
N GLN A 67 12.11 -3.89 2.37
CA GLN A 67 11.67 -3.33 1.09
C GLN A 67 10.62 -2.21 1.27
N ALA A 68 9.58 -2.43 2.07
CA ALA A 68 8.59 -1.39 2.36
C ALA A 68 9.18 -0.21 3.14
N GLY A 69 10.16 -0.46 4.01
CA GLY A 69 10.91 0.59 4.70
C GLY A 69 11.65 1.49 3.72
N SER A 70 12.36 0.92 2.75
CA SER A 70 13.00 1.67 1.66
C SER A 70 11.97 2.47 0.86
N MET A 71 10.84 1.88 0.49
CA MET A 71 9.78 2.60 -0.23
C MET A 71 9.24 3.82 0.53
N ILE A 72 9.11 3.72 1.86
CA ILE A 72 8.67 4.85 2.70
C ILE A 72 9.71 5.97 2.67
N LEU A 73 10.99 5.63 2.84
CA LEU A 73 12.08 6.61 2.82
C LEU A 73 12.23 7.26 1.44
N ASP A 74 12.24 6.47 0.37
CA ASP A 74 12.31 6.96 -1.02
C ASP A 74 11.13 7.89 -1.33
N PHE A 75 9.91 7.53 -0.91
CA PHE A 75 8.75 8.37 -1.09
C PHE A 75 8.88 9.71 -0.35
N MET A 76 9.37 9.70 0.89
CA MET A 76 9.63 10.93 1.64
C MET A 76 10.69 11.80 0.94
N GLU A 77 11.76 11.19 0.43
CA GLU A 77 12.79 11.91 -0.33
C GLU A 77 12.21 12.56 -1.59
N LEU A 78 11.41 11.83 -2.37
CA LEU A 78 10.71 12.35 -3.56
C LEU A 78 9.78 13.53 -3.21
N VAL A 79 9.01 13.42 -2.13
CA VAL A 79 8.16 14.51 -1.64
C VAL A 79 8.99 15.74 -1.30
N HIS A 80 10.08 15.58 -0.55
CA HIS A 80 10.95 16.69 -0.16
C HIS A 80 11.72 17.30 -1.33
N ALA A 81 12.03 16.50 -2.36
CA ALA A 81 12.63 16.97 -3.61
C ALA A 81 11.66 17.71 -4.53
N GLY A 82 10.34 17.70 -4.23
CA GLY A 82 9.32 18.34 -5.07
C GLY A 82 8.94 17.51 -6.30
N GLU A 83 9.19 16.20 -6.28
CA GLU A 83 8.89 15.28 -7.39
C GLU A 83 7.40 14.94 -7.52
N PHE A 84 6.55 15.49 -6.64
CA PHE A 84 5.10 15.46 -6.76
C PHE A 84 4.50 16.85 -6.92
N PRO A 85 4.44 17.33 -8.16
CA PRO A 85 4.00 18.67 -8.40
C PRO A 85 2.53 19.10 -8.18
N ASP A 86 2.18 20.35 -7.87
CA ASP A 86 0.74 20.75 -7.81
C ASP A 86 -0.03 20.83 -9.17
N ASP A 87 0.65 20.97 -10.31
CA ASP A 87 0.04 21.14 -11.66
C ASP A 87 -0.17 19.83 -12.44
N ARG A 88 0.20 18.69 -11.84
CA ARG A 88 0.06 17.36 -12.44
C ARG A 88 -0.37 16.34 -11.40
N VAL A 89 -1.03 15.30 -11.88
CA VAL A 89 -1.48 14.16 -11.07
C VAL A 89 -0.67 12.95 -11.49
N ILE A 90 -0.01 12.31 -10.53
CA ILE A 90 0.87 11.17 -10.78
C ILE A 90 0.28 9.94 -10.08
N TRP A 91 0.01 8.89 -10.84
CA TRP A 91 -0.44 7.60 -10.32
C TRP A 91 0.61 6.54 -10.59
N ARG A 92 1.16 5.95 -9.54
CA ARG A 92 2.05 4.79 -9.65
C ARG A 92 1.40 3.62 -8.95
N PHE A 93 1.18 2.54 -9.68
CA PHE A 93 0.56 1.33 -9.14
C PHE A 93 1.39 0.11 -9.53
N GLN A 94 1.86 -0.60 -8.51
CA GLN A 94 2.51 -1.89 -8.66
C GLN A 94 1.75 -2.92 -7.83
N SER A 95 1.51 -4.09 -8.41
CA SER A 95 0.88 -5.18 -7.68
C SER A 95 1.44 -6.53 -8.10
N ASN A 96 1.45 -7.45 -7.14
CA ASN A 96 1.65 -8.86 -7.38
C ASN A 96 0.59 -9.61 -6.56
N ILE A 97 -0.32 -10.27 -7.26
CA ILE A 97 -1.50 -10.93 -6.70
C ILE A 97 -1.79 -12.22 -7.45
N ALA A 98 -2.19 -13.24 -6.72
CA ALA A 98 -2.63 -14.51 -7.23
C ALA A 98 -3.92 -14.36 -8.05
N PRO A 99 -4.03 -15.04 -9.21
CA PRO A 99 -5.22 -14.95 -10.07
C PRO A 99 -6.48 -15.53 -9.42
N ASP A 100 -6.32 -16.39 -8.42
CA ASP A 100 -7.38 -17.03 -7.64
C ASP A 100 -7.55 -16.42 -6.24
N TYR A 101 -7.13 -15.16 -6.06
CA TYR A 101 -7.31 -14.40 -4.83
C TYR A 101 -8.76 -14.50 -4.30
N ASP A 102 -8.89 -14.88 -3.04
CA ASP A 102 -10.15 -14.99 -2.32
C ASP A 102 -9.98 -14.47 -0.90
N PHE A 103 -10.59 -13.31 -0.62
CA PHE A 103 -10.52 -12.67 0.69
C PHE A 103 -11.12 -13.53 1.80
N THR A 104 -12.15 -14.34 1.49
CA THR A 104 -12.84 -15.16 2.49
C THR A 104 -11.97 -16.27 3.08
N LYS A 105 -10.85 -16.59 2.42
CA LYS A 105 -9.85 -17.56 2.88
C LYS A 105 -8.72 -16.94 3.70
N LYS A 106 -8.64 -15.62 3.81
CA LYS A 106 -7.57 -14.95 4.57
C LYS A 106 -7.84 -15.06 6.06
N VAL A 107 -6.86 -15.52 6.80
CA VAL A 107 -6.97 -15.80 8.24
C VAL A 107 -5.87 -15.11 9.01
N ARG A 108 -6.17 -14.75 10.26
CA ARG A 108 -5.19 -14.11 11.13
C ARG A 108 -4.07 -15.10 11.45
N LEU A 109 -2.84 -14.72 11.10
CA LEU A 109 -1.65 -15.43 11.57
C LEU A 109 -1.34 -15.06 13.02
N ALA A 110 -0.86 -16.06 13.77
CA ALA A 110 -0.41 -15.92 15.16
C ALA A 110 0.88 -15.09 15.25
#